data_AF-M7D7I0-F1
#
_entry.id   AF-M7D7I0-F1
#
_cell.length_a   1.000
_cell.length_b   1.000
_cell.length_c   1.000
_cell.angle_alpha   90.00
_cell.angle_beta   90.00
_cell.angle_gamma   90.00
#
_symmetry.space_group_name_H-M   'P 1'
#
loop_
_entity.id
_entity.type
_entity.pdbx_description
1 polymer ?
#
loop_
_entity_poly.entity_id
_entity_poly.type
_entity_poly.pdbx_seq_one_letter_code
_entity_poly.pdbx_strand_id
1 'polypeptide(L)'
;MASDQPGAGSANQRNKAGQDTPERIQKLLARAGVGSRREIEGWMESGRVRVNGHAVSPGDKATVGDRFELDGKRLDVTGAAETLRRVLIYNKPEGEVTSRKDPEGRPTVFDHLPRLKDHRWISIGRLDINTTGLVLFTTDGDLANRLMHPSNEIDREYAVRVFGEVDDAMIERLLEGVLLEDGMAKFSDISPAGGSGLNRWFHVTLLEGRNREVRRLWESQGVKVSRLKRVRYGPIFLPSRLTMGKWEELDQKAVDLLSKSVGLDSVAIPAKTPSQKAAHERQRRKAPARPGQAKGAKKWQVDDAPSGRAKPRAPKRGGH
;
A
#
# COMPACT_ATOMS: atom_id res chain seq x y z
N MET A 1 -22.30 43.33 17.70
CA MET A 1 -21.77 42.08 18.29
C MET A 1 -22.88 41.04 18.26
N ALA A 2 -22.81 40.11 17.32
CA ALA A 2 -23.47 38.81 17.41
C ALA A 2 -22.70 37.89 16.43
N SER A 3 -21.85 37.05 17.00
CA SER A 3 -21.01 36.09 16.28
C SER A 3 -21.83 34.85 15.96
N ASP A 4 -22.04 34.58 14.68
CA ASP A 4 -22.67 33.37 14.17
C ASP A 4 -21.66 32.21 14.20
N GLN A 5 -21.97 31.14 14.96
CA GLN A 5 -21.25 29.87 14.89
C GLN A 5 -21.97 28.94 13.89
N PRO A 6 -21.28 28.37 12.89
CA PRO A 6 -21.92 27.39 12.01
C PRO A 6 -22.12 26.05 12.74
N GLY A 7 -23.36 25.56 12.69
CA GLY A 7 -23.86 24.46 13.52
C GLY A 7 -23.36 23.06 13.16
N ALA A 8 -23.18 22.25 14.21
CA ALA A 8 -22.82 20.84 14.20
C ALA A 8 -23.90 19.87 13.62
N GLY A 9 -24.94 20.39 12.96
CA GLY A 9 -26.12 19.60 12.53
C GLY A 9 -25.96 18.84 11.20
N SER A 10 -25.04 19.25 10.32
CA SER A 10 -24.96 18.72 8.94
C SER A 10 -24.25 17.35 8.83
N ALA A 11 -23.29 17.06 9.71
CA ALA A 11 -22.56 15.79 9.69
C ALA A 11 -23.42 14.60 10.15
N ASN A 12 -24.36 14.83 11.07
CA ASN A 12 -25.14 13.76 11.70
C ASN A 12 -26.26 13.22 10.79
N GLN A 13 -26.79 14.03 9.86
CA GLN A 13 -27.80 13.58 8.89
C GLN A 13 -27.19 12.79 7.72
N ARG A 14 -25.98 13.13 7.26
CA ARG A 14 -25.28 12.37 6.21
C ARG A 14 -24.80 10.99 6.67
N ASN A 15 -24.43 10.85 7.95
CA ASN A 15 -24.06 9.54 8.52
C ASN A 15 -25.26 8.59 8.64
N LYS A 16 -26.49 9.08 8.83
CA LYS A 16 -27.70 8.24 8.80
C LYS A 16 -28.03 7.70 7.40
N ALA A 17 -27.94 8.55 6.37
CA ALA A 17 -28.29 8.17 4.99
C ALA A 17 -27.45 7.01 4.42
N GLY A 18 -26.20 6.85 4.90
CA GLY A 18 -25.32 5.75 4.51
C GLY A 18 -25.60 4.41 5.19
N GLN A 19 -26.34 4.42 6.31
CA GLN A 19 -26.70 3.18 7.04
C GLN A 19 -27.91 2.47 6.42
N ASP A 20 -28.79 3.20 5.74
CA ASP A 20 -30.04 2.68 5.19
C ASP A 20 -29.98 2.32 3.69
N THR A 21 -28.86 2.60 3.00
CA THR A 21 -28.72 2.25 1.57
C THR A 21 -28.26 0.80 1.43
N PRO A 22 -29.03 -0.10 0.79
CA PRO A 22 -28.61 -1.48 0.60
C PRO A 22 -27.34 -1.59 -0.25
N GLU A 23 -26.31 -2.25 0.27
CA GLU A 23 -25.10 -2.58 -0.47
C GLU A 23 -24.90 -4.09 -0.57
N ARG A 24 -24.04 -4.53 -1.50
CA ARG A 24 -23.73 -5.96 -1.66
C ARG A 24 -23.19 -6.55 -0.35
N ILE A 25 -23.76 -7.67 0.10
CA ILE A 25 -23.44 -8.30 1.40
C ILE A 25 -21.93 -8.54 1.55
N GLN A 26 -21.26 -9.02 0.51
CA GLN A 26 -19.81 -9.25 0.55
C GLN A 26 -18.99 -7.96 0.67
N LYS A 27 -19.49 -6.81 0.17
CA LYS A 27 -18.85 -5.51 0.38
C LYS A 27 -18.99 -5.08 1.84
N LEU A 28 -20.19 -5.21 2.39
CA LEU A 28 -20.52 -4.86 3.78
C LEU A 28 -19.69 -5.67 4.78
N LEU A 29 -19.76 -7.00 4.69
CA LEU A 29 -19.04 -7.91 5.58
C LEU A 29 -17.51 -7.76 5.44
N ALA A 30 -17.00 -7.50 4.24
CA ALA A 30 -15.57 -7.25 4.04
C ALA A 30 -15.11 -5.91 4.64
N ARG A 31 -16.00 -4.90 4.69
CA ARG A 31 -15.74 -3.60 5.33
C ARG A 31 -15.76 -3.70 6.85
N ALA A 32 -16.65 -4.53 7.40
CA ALA A 32 -16.69 -4.92 8.82
C ALA A 32 -15.54 -5.86 9.25
N GLY A 33 -14.62 -6.20 8.33
CA GLY A 33 -13.43 -7.00 8.67
C GLY A 33 -13.67 -8.52 8.76
N VAL A 34 -14.87 -9.02 8.43
CA VAL A 34 -15.26 -10.44 8.55
C VAL A 34 -14.43 -11.35 7.63
N GLY A 35 -14.11 -10.89 6.41
CA GLY A 35 -13.38 -11.69 5.44
C GLY A 35 -13.03 -10.91 4.17
N SER A 36 -12.42 -11.59 3.20
CA SER A 36 -12.31 -11.03 1.84
C SER A 36 -13.64 -11.14 1.08
N ARG A 37 -13.89 -10.26 0.08
CA ARG A 37 -15.14 -10.31 -0.69
C ARG A 37 -15.37 -11.70 -1.32
N ARG A 38 -14.34 -12.29 -1.92
CA ARG A 38 -14.40 -13.63 -2.55
C ARG A 38 -14.62 -14.75 -1.55
N GLU A 39 -13.99 -14.65 -0.38
CA GLU A 39 -14.17 -15.62 0.69
C GLU A 39 -15.61 -15.56 1.23
N ILE A 40 -16.16 -14.37 1.39
CA ILE A 40 -17.55 -14.17 1.78
C ILE A 40 -18.50 -14.69 0.70
N GLU A 41 -18.24 -14.42 -0.58
CA GLU A 41 -19.02 -14.99 -1.69
C GLU A 41 -19.00 -16.53 -1.66
N GLY A 42 -17.84 -17.15 -1.44
CA GLY A 42 -17.75 -18.60 -1.27
C GLY A 42 -18.55 -19.12 -0.06
N TRP A 43 -18.58 -18.38 1.06
CA TRP A 43 -19.44 -18.72 2.20
C TRP A 43 -20.94 -18.58 1.87
N MET A 44 -21.32 -17.57 1.09
CA MET A 44 -22.69 -17.39 0.62
C MET A 44 -23.11 -18.54 -0.31
N GLU A 45 -22.27 -18.89 -1.30
CA GLU A 45 -22.50 -20.01 -2.22
C GLU A 45 -22.66 -21.35 -1.49
N SER A 46 -21.90 -21.55 -0.40
CA SER A 46 -22.01 -22.75 0.45
C SER A 46 -23.18 -22.72 1.46
N GLY A 47 -24.01 -21.68 1.45
CA GLY A 47 -25.16 -21.55 2.36
C GLY A 47 -24.81 -21.28 3.83
N ARG A 48 -23.56 -20.89 4.11
CA ARG A 48 -23.05 -20.64 5.47
C ARG A 48 -23.42 -19.26 6.01
N VAL A 49 -23.68 -18.30 5.12
CA VAL A 49 -24.09 -16.94 5.48
C VAL A 49 -25.61 -16.86 5.49
N ARG A 50 -26.17 -16.29 6.56
CA ARG A 50 -27.59 -15.95 6.66
C ARG A 50 -27.77 -14.47 6.99
N VAL A 51 -28.83 -13.88 6.43
CA VAL A 51 -29.29 -12.53 6.74
C VAL A 51 -30.74 -12.60 7.18
N ASN A 52 -31.03 -12.08 8.37
CA ASN A 52 -32.37 -12.12 8.99
C ASN A 52 -32.96 -13.55 9.01
N GLY A 53 -32.11 -14.57 9.21
CA GLY A 53 -32.50 -15.99 9.27
C GLY A 53 -32.56 -16.72 7.91
N HIS A 54 -32.44 -16.00 6.79
CA HIS A 54 -32.55 -16.56 5.44
C HIS A 54 -31.16 -16.74 4.81
N ALA A 55 -30.97 -17.81 4.04
CA ALA A 55 -29.75 -17.99 3.24
C ALA A 55 -29.68 -16.92 2.14
N VAL A 56 -28.47 -16.49 1.80
CA VAL A 56 -28.21 -15.43 0.81
C VAL A 56 -27.25 -15.90 -0.27
N SER A 57 -27.38 -15.34 -1.48
CA SER A 57 -26.59 -15.67 -2.66
C SER A 57 -25.71 -14.48 -3.11
N PRO A 58 -24.58 -14.71 -3.79
CA PRO A 58 -23.78 -13.63 -4.34
C PRO A 58 -24.60 -12.67 -5.21
N GLY A 59 -24.56 -11.38 -4.88
CA GLY A 59 -25.38 -10.35 -5.54
C GLY A 59 -26.43 -9.74 -4.64
N ASP A 60 -26.87 -10.48 -3.62
CA ASP A 60 -27.81 -9.99 -2.61
C ASP A 60 -27.26 -8.77 -1.88
N LYS A 61 -28.18 -7.89 -1.47
CA LYS A 61 -27.89 -6.65 -0.77
C LYS A 61 -28.51 -6.64 0.61
N ALA A 62 -27.85 -5.96 1.53
CA ALA A 62 -28.31 -5.76 2.89
C ALA A 62 -27.85 -4.39 3.39
N THR A 63 -28.41 -3.98 4.51
CA THR A 63 -28.06 -2.78 5.27
C THR A 63 -27.30 -3.17 6.53
N VAL A 64 -26.66 -2.20 7.19
CA VAL A 64 -25.94 -2.46 8.45
C VAL A 64 -26.90 -2.79 9.62
N GLY A 65 -28.20 -2.48 9.46
CA GLY A 65 -29.23 -2.82 10.44
C GLY A 65 -29.67 -4.28 10.41
N ASP A 66 -29.33 -5.02 9.36
CA ASP A 66 -29.72 -6.42 9.20
C ASP A 66 -28.94 -7.35 10.15
N ARG A 67 -29.54 -8.48 10.51
CA ARG A 67 -28.88 -9.51 11.34
C ARG A 67 -28.10 -10.48 10.46
N PHE A 68 -26.78 -10.44 10.55
CA PHE A 68 -25.88 -11.35 9.83
C PHE A 68 -25.43 -12.50 10.72
N GLU A 69 -25.41 -13.71 10.15
CA GLU A 69 -24.93 -14.93 10.80
C GLU A 69 -23.98 -15.70 9.86
N LEU A 70 -22.91 -16.27 10.40
CA LEU A 70 -22.03 -17.22 9.72
C LEU A 70 -21.96 -18.50 10.55
N ASP A 71 -22.35 -19.62 9.96
CA ASP A 71 -22.44 -20.92 10.65
C ASP A 71 -23.25 -20.85 11.97
N GLY A 72 -24.35 -20.08 11.96
CA GLY A 72 -25.21 -19.87 13.13
C GLY A 72 -24.67 -18.91 14.19
N LYS A 73 -23.47 -18.34 14.00
CA LYS A 73 -22.91 -17.32 14.90
C LYS A 73 -23.19 -15.92 14.38
N ARG A 74 -23.73 -15.06 15.24
CA ARG A 74 -24.00 -13.66 14.91
C ARG A 74 -22.70 -12.91 14.61
N LEU A 75 -22.70 -12.16 13.52
CA LEU A 75 -21.59 -11.29 13.13
C LEU A 75 -21.83 -9.88 13.64
N ASP A 76 -20.76 -9.25 14.15
CA ASP A 76 -20.76 -7.82 14.44
C ASP A 76 -20.38 -7.06 13.16
N VAL A 77 -21.33 -6.27 12.64
CA VAL A 77 -21.17 -5.46 11.44
C VAL A 77 -21.18 -3.96 11.74
N THR A 78 -21.15 -3.58 13.01
CA THR A 78 -21.18 -2.17 13.43
C THR A 78 -20.02 -1.36 12.82
N GLY A 79 -18.85 -1.97 12.63
CA GLY A 79 -17.72 -1.38 11.92
C GLY A 79 -18.03 -0.97 10.47
N ALA A 80 -19.05 -1.54 9.81
CA ALA A 80 -19.44 -1.11 8.47
C ALA A 80 -20.30 0.17 8.46
N ALA A 81 -20.83 0.60 9.62
CA ALA A 81 -21.75 1.73 9.71
C ALA A 81 -21.07 3.09 9.45
N GLU A 82 -19.76 3.19 9.69
CA GLU A 82 -18.96 4.38 9.40
C GLU A 82 -17.82 4.06 8.44
N THR A 83 -17.62 4.90 7.44
CA THR A 83 -16.46 4.78 6.56
C THR A 83 -15.22 5.29 7.28
N LEU A 84 -14.45 4.39 7.89
CA LEU A 84 -13.13 4.74 8.43
C LEU A 84 -12.07 4.66 7.34
N ARG A 85 -11.46 5.82 7.00
CA ARG A 85 -10.35 5.91 6.04
C ARG A 85 -9.03 6.17 6.75
N ARG A 86 -8.35 5.08 7.09
CA ARG A 86 -6.99 5.10 7.61
C ARG A 86 -6.04 4.62 6.54
N VAL A 87 -4.84 5.21 6.44
CA VAL A 87 -3.83 4.79 5.47
C VAL A 87 -2.49 4.58 6.15
N LEU A 88 -1.86 3.42 5.92
CA LEU A 88 -0.48 3.16 6.29
C LEU A 88 0.42 3.25 5.07
N ILE A 89 1.63 3.76 5.29
CA ILE A 89 2.78 3.48 4.45
C ILE A 89 3.60 2.36 5.09
N TYR A 90 4.10 1.45 4.27
CA TYR A 90 4.98 0.38 4.69
C TYR A 90 6.20 0.35 3.79
N ASN A 91 7.40 0.26 4.38
CA ASN A 91 8.62 0.02 3.63
C ASN A 91 8.85 -1.49 3.54
N LYS A 92 8.28 -2.13 2.51
CA LYS A 92 8.34 -3.57 2.31
C LYS A 92 9.79 -4.04 2.09
N PRO A 93 10.29 -5.03 2.85
CA PRO A 93 11.54 -5.72 2.56
C PRO A 93 11.41 -6.75 1.43
N GLU A 94 12.53 -7.27 0.95
CA GLU A 94 12.52 -8.47 0.10
C GLU A 94 12.09 -9.70 0.92
N GLY A 95 11.58 -10.73 0.26
CA GLY A 95 11.16 -11.99 0.88
C GLY A 95 9.72 -12.02 1.40
N GLU A 96 9.06 -10.87 1.52
CA GLU A 96 7.63 -10.81 1.86
C GLU A 96 6.73 -10.86 0.63
N VAL A 97 5.64 -11.63 0.71
CA VAL A 97 4.60 -11.70 -0.32
C VAL A 97 3.52 -10.63 -0.05
N THR A 98 3.12 -9.89 -1.09
CA THR A 98 2.01 -8.93 -1.00
C THR A 98 0.65 -9.64 -1.15
N SER A 99 0.34 -10.53 -0.21
CA SER A 99 -0.92 -11.30 -0.13
C SER A 99 -1.29 -11.54 1.32
N ARG A 100 -2.58 -11.69 1.63
CA ARG A 100 -3.04 -12.00 3.00
C ARG A 100 -2.73 -13.43 3.44
N LYS A 101 -2.75 -14.35 2.48
CA LYS A 101 -2.47 -15.76 2.70
C LYS A 101 -1.57 -16.20 1.57
N ASP A 102 -0.47 -16.83 1.94
CA ASP A 102 0.46 -17.45 1.01
C ASP A 102 0.34 -18.98 1.15
N PRO A 103 -0.02 -19.72 0.09
CA PRO A 103 -0.12 -21.18 0.14
C PRO A 103 1.19 -21.88 0.52
N GLU A 104 2.33 -21.27 0.21
CA GLU A 104 3.66 -21.81 0.53
C GLU A 104 4.15 -21.43 1.94
N GLY A 105 3.34 -20.69 2.71
CA GLY A 105 3.67 -20.31 4.09
C GLY A 105 4.77 -19.25 4.21
N ARG A 106 5.07 -18.50 3.14
CA ARG A 106 6.06 -17.41 3.17
C ARG A 106 5.56 -16.23 3.99
N PRO A 107 6.46 -15.42 4.59
CA PRO A 107 6.09 -14.20 5.29
C PRO A 107 5.27 -13.26 4.42
N THR A 108 4.27 -12.62 5.02
CA THR A 108 3.39 -11.69 4.34
C THR A 108 3.56 -10.27 4.84
N VAL A 109 3.27 -9.31 3.97
CA VAL A 109 3.26 -7.88 4.34
C VAL A 109 2.23 -7.53 5.43
N PHE A 110 1.30 -8.44 5.75
CA PHE A 110 0.27 -8.23 6.77
C PHE A 110 0.70 -8.67 8.17
N ASP A 111 1.74 -9.51 8.28
CA ASP A 111 2.15 -10.15 9.54
C ASP A 111 2.61 -9.14 10.60
N HIS A 112 3.12 -7.98 10.16
CA HIS A 112 3.69 -6.94 11.02
C HIS A 112 2.84 -5.67 11.13
N LEU A 113 1.64 -5.66 10.55
CA LEU A 113 0.73 -4.51 10.58
C LEU A 113 -0.04 -4.43 11.91
N PRO A 114 -0.48 -3.22 12.32
CA PRO A 114 -1.26 -3.07 13.55
C PRO A 114 -2.62 -3.75 13.39
N ARG A 115 -3.01 -4.56 14.37
CA ARG A 115 -4.32 -5.23 14.36
C ARG A 115 -5.45 -4.21 14.48
N LEU A 116 -6.54 -4.48 13.77
CA LEU A 116 -7.79 -3.74 13.81
C LEU A 116 -8.86 -4.65 14.41
N LYS A 117 -9.81 -4.09 15.17
CA LYS A 117 -10.92 -4.87 15.75
C LYS A 117 -12.02 -5.11 14.72
N ASP A 118 -12.57 -4.03 14.18
CA ASP A 118 -13.82 -4.05 13.38
C ASP A 118 -13.58 -3.75 11.90
N HIS A 119 -12.31 -3.82 11.48
CA HIS A 119 -11.85 -3.45 10.14
C HIS A 119 -10.65 -4.29 9.72
N ARG A 120 -10.21 -4.10 8.48
CA ARG A 120 -9.06 -4.82 7.94
C ARG A 120 -8.23 -3.94 7.00
N TRP A 121 -6.91 -4.15 6.98
CA TRP A 121 -6.01 -3.47 6.05
C TRP A 121 -6.12 -4.02 4.63
N ILE A 122 -6.23 -3.16 3.63
CA ILE A 122 -6.27 -3.53 2.21
C ILE A 122 -4.99 -2.99 1.57
N SER A 123 -4.15 -3.86 1.02
CA SER A 123 -2.98 -3.43 0.25
C SER A 123 -3.40 -2.73 -1.03
N ILE A 124 -2.78 -1.59 -1.33
CA ILE A 124 -2.97 -0.84 -2.57
C ILE A 124 -1.86 -1.26 -3.55
N GLY A 125 -2.26 -2.05 -4.53
CA GLY A 125 -1.36 -2.70 -5.47
C GLY A 125 -0.53 -3.81 -4.83
N ARG A 126 0.43 -4.31 -5.59
CA ARG A 126 1.36 -5.35 -5.14
C ARG A 126 2.79 -4.95 -5.48
N LEU A 127 3.74 -5.43 -4.68
CA LEU A 127 5.14 -5.50 -5.05
C LEU A 127 5.55 -6.98 -5.09
N ASP A 128 6.40 -7.32 -6.06
CA ASP A 128 6.99 -8.65 -6.15
C ASP A 128 7.78 -8.99 -4.90
N ILE A 129 7.99 -10.28 -4.66
CA ILE A 129 8.74 -10.78 -3.50
C ILE A 129 10.17 -10.20 -3.42
N ASN A 130 10.82 -10.00 -4.58
CA ASN A 130 12.16 -9.43 -4.72
C ASN A 130 12.15 -7.92 -5.03
N THR A 131 11.06 -7.23 -4.70
CA THR A 131 10.95 -5.77 -4.84
C THR A 131 10.69 -5.15 -3.49
N THR A 132 11.45 -4.09 -3.19
CA THR A 132 11.38 -3.36 -1.92
C THR A 132 10.59 -2.06 -2.05
N GLY A 133 10.31 -1.44 -0.92
CA GLY A 133 9.87 -0.05 -0.87
C GLY A 133 8.39 0.12 -0.56
N LEU A 134 7.84 1.23 -1.01
CA LEU A 134 6.55 1.73 -0.57
C LEU A 134 5.40 0.80 -0.94
N VAL A 135 4.65 0.32 0.05
CA VAL A 135 3.33 -0.26 -0.09
C VAL A 135 2.36 0.55 0.74
N LEU A 136 1.23 0.96 0.15
CA LEU A 136 0.16 1.62 0.89
C LEU A 136 -0.84 0.57 1.36
N PHE A 137 -1.38 0.76 2.56
CA PHE A 137 -2.51 -0.01 3.06
C PHE A 137 -3.63 0.95 3.47
N THR A 138 -4.88 0.58 3.25
CA THR A 138 -6.03 1.38 3.67
C THR A 138 -7.13 0.54 4.28
N THR A 139 -7.94 1.11 5.18
CA THR A 139 -9.20 0.49 5.64
C THR A 139 -10.36 0.76 4.68
N ASP A 140 -10.21 1.71 3.77
CA ASP A 140 -11.24 2.09 2.80
C ASP A 140 -11.01 1.37 1.45
N GLY A 141 -11.91 0.43 1.14
CA GLY A 141 -11.87 -0.34 -0.09
C GLY A 141 -12.17 0.48 -1.36
N ASP A 142 -12.92 1.58 -1.27
CA ASP A 142 -13.21 2.43 -2.42
C ASP A 142 -11.98 3.28 -2.78
N LEU A 143 -11.25 3.79 -1.77
CA LEU A 143 -9.93 4.40 -1.97
C LEU A 143 -8.94 3.41 -2.61
N ALA A 144 -8.88 2.18 -2.07
CA ALA A 144 -8.00 1.15 -2.61
C ALA A 144 -8.31 0.85 -4.08
N ASN A 145 -9.59 0.66 -4.41
CA ASN A 145 -10.04 0.37 -5.75
C ASN A 145 -9.66 1.50 -6.73
N ARG A 146 -9.95 2.76 -6.38
CA ARG A 146 -9.63 3.89 -7.27
C ARG A 146 -8.12 4.06 -7.45
N LEU A 147 -7.32 3.95 -6.39
CA LEU A 147 -5.85 4.07 -6.51
C LEU A 147 -5.22 2.95 -7.34
N MET A 148 -5.84 1.78 -7.41
CA MET A 148 -5.35 0.64 -8.20
C MET A 148 -5.90 0.61 -9.63
N HIS A 149 -7.02 1.27 -9.90
CA HIS A 149 -7.68 1.18 -11.19
C HIS A 149 -6.83 1.86 -12.29
N PRO A 150 -6.55 1.19 -13.43
CA PRO A 150 -5.69 1.74 -14.48
C PRO A 150 -6.15 3.10 -15.01
N SER A 151 -7.47 3.32 -15.11
CA SER A 151 -8.03 4.58 -15.64
C SER A 151 -7.69 5.84 -14.85
N ASN A 152 -7.19 5.70 -13.61
CA ASN A 152 -6.81 6.85 -12.79
C ASN A 152 -5.32 7.21 -12.96
N GLU A 153 -4.57 6.42 -13.72
CA GLU A 153 -3.18 6.72 -14.14
C GLU A 153 -2.28 7.18 -12.99
N ILE A 154 -2.50 6.62 -11.80
CA ILE A 154 -1.76 7.03 -10.60
C ILE A 154 -0.31 6.62 -10.79
N ASP A 155 0.58 7.59 -10.74
CA ASP A 155 1.98 7.36 -11.02
C ASP A 155 2.69 6.58 -9.90
N ARG A 156 3.63 5.73 -10.30
CA ARG A 156 4.49 4.96 -9.40
C ARG A 156 5.93 5.18 -9.81
N GLU A 157 6.73 5.67 -8.88
CA GLU A 157 8.15 5.94 -9.12
C GLU A 157 9.01 4.88 -8.45
N TYR A 158 10.00 4.40 -9.19
CA TYR A 158 10.95 3.40 -8.76
C TYR A 158 12.38 3.92 -8.88
N ALA A 159 13.16 3.73 -7.83
CA ALA A 159 14.61 3.73 -7.93
C ALA A 159 15.04 2.34 -8.41
N VAL A 160 15.70 2.30 -9.56
CA VAL A 160 16.13 1.07 -10.23
C VAL A 160 17.64 1.11 -10.44
N ARG A 161 18.32 0.04 -10.05
CA ARG A 161 19.72 -0.18 -10.40
C ARG A 161 19.81 -1.22 -11.49
N VAL A 162 20.30 -0.79 -12.64
CA VAL A 162 20.46 -1.64 -13.81
C VAL A 162 21.90 -2.17 -13.91
N PHE A 163 22.05 -3.30 -14.59
CA PHE A 163 23.32 -3.90 -14.97
C PHE A 163 23.36 -4.03 -16.50
N GLY A 164 24.23 -3.24 -17.14
CA GLY A 164 24.36 -3.15 -18.59
C GLY A 164 24.73 -1.73 -19.03
N GLU A 165 25.08 -1.59 -20.30
CA GLU A 165 25.25 -0.27 -20.92
C GLU A 165 23.87 0.31 -21.27
N VAL A 166 23.70 1.61 -21.00
CA VAL A 166 22.47 2.35 -21.30
C VAL A 166 22.88 3.59 -22.07
N ASP A 167 22.52 3.64 -23.35
CA ASP A 167 22.69 4.80 -24.21
C ASP A 167 21.42 5.66 -24.26
N ASP A 168 21.54 6.86 -24.82
CA ASP A 168 20.42 7.80 -24.90
C ASP A 168 19.30 7.30 -25.83
N ALA A 169 19.66 6.61 -26.91
CA ALA A 169 18.71 6.00 -27.84
C ALA A 169 17.82 4.94 -27.15
N MET A 170 18.37 4.18 -26.20
CA MET A 170 17.60 3.25 -25.37
C MET A 170 16.60 3.98 -24.48
N ILE A 171 16.99 5.09 -23.87
CA ILE A 171 16.12 5.91 -23.04
C ILE A 171 14.95 6.45 -23.88
N GLU A 172 15.23 6.96 -25.08
CA GLU A 172 14.20 7.43 -26.02
C GLU A 172 13.20 6.33 -26.37
N ARG A 173 13.67 5.13 -26.77
CA ARG A 173 12.79 3.99 -27.06
C ARG A 173 11.90 3.61 -25.87
N LEU A 174 12.45 3.64 -24.65
CA LEU A 174 11.70 3.31 -23.44
C LEU A 174 10.65 4.38 -23.06
N LEU A 175 10.84 5.63 -23.49
CA LEU A 175 9.89 6.73 -23.32
C LEU A 175 8.82 6.75 -24.42
N GLU A 176 9.18 6.42 -25.67
CA GLU A 176 8.24 6.29 -26.79
C GLU A 176 7.33 5.08 -26.62
N GLY A 177 7.93 3.96 -26.23
CA GLY A 177 7.29 2.70 -25.90
C GLY A 177 7.80 1.52 -26.72
N VAL A 178 7.75 0.35 -26.11
CA VAL A 178 8.26 -0.91 -26.66
C VAL A 178 7.20 -2.00 -26.55
N LEU A 179 7.26 -2.96 -27.47
CA LEU A 179 6.35 -4.10 -27.47
C LEU A 179 6.84 -5.14 -26.45
N LEU A 180 6.02 -5.42 -25.45
CA LEU A 180 6.20 -6.54 -24.53
C LEU A 180 5.22 -7.67 -24.86
N GLU A 181 5.37 -8.84 -24.23
CA GLU A 181 4.52 -10.02 -24.45
C GLU A 181 3.01 -9.75 -24.25
N ASP A 182 2.67 -8.87 -23.31
CA ASP A 182 1.30 -8.47 -22.95
C ASP A 182 0.89 -7.12 -23.59
N GLY A 183 1.63 -6.63 -24.60
CA GLY A 183 1.33 -5.42 -25.37
C GLY A 183 2.33 -4.26 -25.17
N MET A 184 2.06 -3.11 -25.79
CA MET A 184 2.92 -1.91 -25.70
C MET A 184 3.05 -1.42 -24.26
N ALA A 185 4.26 -1.00 -23.86
CA ALA A 185 4.55 -0.42 -22.56
C ALA A 185 5.61 0.67 -22.67
N LYS A 186 5.62 1.63 -21.75
CA LYS A 186 6.62 2.72 -21.71
C LYS A 186 6.81 3.25 -20.31
N PHE A 187 7.96 3.86 -20.04
CA PHE A 187 8.11 4.75 -18.90
C PHE A 187 7.50 6.11 -19.23
N SER A 188 6.85 6.74 -18.26
CA SER A 188 6.39 8.13 -18.39
C SER A 188 7.51 9.14 -18.11
N ASP A 189 8.52 8.73 -17.33
CA ASP A 189 9.71 9.51 -17.03
C ASP A 189 10.88 8.57 -16.72
N ILE A 190 12.09 8.97 -17.14
CA ILE A 190 13.36 8.30 -16.85
C ILE A 190 14.39 9.37 -16.50
N SER A 191 14.90 9.32 -15.28
CA SER A 191 15.86 10.29 -14.76
C SER A 191 17.13 9.59 -14.25
N PRO A 192 18.33 9.85 -14.80
CA PRO A 192 19.58 9.30 -14.27
C PRO A 192 19.84 9.74 -12.83
N ALA A 193 20.20 8.79 -11.97
CA ALA A 193 20.37 9.00 -10.53
C ALA A 193 21.81 8.76 -10.03
N GLY A 194 22.73 8.42 -10.93
CA GLY A 194 24.15 8.19 -10.64
C GLY A 194 24.61 6.76 -10.95
N GLY A 195 25.76 6.39 -10.39
CA GLY A 195 26.45 5.13 -10.70
C GLY A 195 27.52 5.30 -11.79
N SER A 196 28.39 4.30 -11.94
CA SER A 196 29.48 4.28 -12.90
C SER A 196 29.71 2.88 -13.47
N GLY A 197 30.30 2.81 -14.67
CA GLY A 197 30.48 1.56 -15.40
C GLY A 197 29.15 0.87 -15.68
N LEU A 198 29.13 -0.46 -15.54
CA LEU A 198 27.96 -1.29 -15.86
C LEU A 198 26.82 -1.20 -14.84
N ASN A 199 27.01 -0.58 -13.67
CA ASN A 199 25.96 -0.41 -12.68
C ASN A 199 25.52 1.06 -12.62
N ARG A 200 24.31 1.33 -13.11
CA ARG A 200 23.74 2.68 -13.13
C ARG A 200 22.41 2.71 -12.41
N TRP A 201 22.13 3.84 -11.77
CA TRP A 201 20.86 4.10 -11.10
C TRP A 201 20.00 5.02 -11.95
N PHE A 202 18.71 4.72 -12.00
CA PHE A 202 17.69 5.56 -12.60
C PHE A 202 16.49 5.69 -11.66
N HIS A 203 15.82 6.83 -11.71
CA HIS A 203 14.44 6.97 -11.29
C HIS A 203 13.55 6.77 -12.52
N VAL A 204 12.57 5.88 -12.42
CA VAL A 204 11.62 5.61 -13.50
C VAL A 204 10.20 5.69 -13.00
N THR A 205 9.30 6.23 -13.82
CA THR A 205 7.88 6.39 -13.47
C THR A 205 6.98 5.61 -14.42
N LEU A 206 5.94 4.99 -13.88
CA LEU A 206 4.89 4.29 -14.61
C LEU A 206 3.52 4.79 -14.17
N LEU A 207 2.57 4.87 -15.11
CA LEU A 207 1.17 5.21 -14.85
C LEU A 207 0.27 3.97 -14.70
N GLU A 208 0.80 2.81 -15.06
CA GLU A 208 0.17 1.50 -14.85
C GLU A 208 1.02 0.62 -13.92
N GLY A 209 0.68 -0.66 -13.80
CA GLY A 209 1.29 -1.58 -12.84
C GLY A 209 1.14 -3.03 -13.27
N ARG A 210 1.53 -3.34 -14.51
CA ARG A 210 1.53 -4.69 -15.05
C ARG A 210 2.57 -5.56 -14.34
N ASN A 211 2.41 -6.88 -14.45
CA ASN A 211 3.33 -7.81 -13.77
C ASN A 211 4.78 -7.53 -14.20
N ARG A 212 5.67 -7.28 -13.23
CA ARG A 212 7.12 -7.08 -13.44
C ARG A 212 7.49 -6.03 -14.49
N GLU A 213 6.61 -5.06 -14.74
CA GLU A 213 6.69 -4.14 -15.88
C GLU A 213 8.02 -3.38 -15.98
N VAL A 214 8.49 -2.79 -14.87
CA VAL A 214 9.79 -2.08 -14.85
C VAL A 214 10.94 -2.99 -15.31
N ARG A 215 10.94 -4.26 -14.88
CA ARG A 215 12.00 -5.21 -15.24
C ARG A 215 11.92 -5.57 -16.71
N ARG A 216 10.72 -5.86 -17.21
CA ARG A 216 10.49 -6.22 -18.62
C ARG A 216 10.83 -5.08 -19.58
N LEU A 217 10.54 -3.83 -19.19
CA LEU A 217 10.97 -2.66 -19.96
C LEU A 217 12.49 -2.62 -20.12
N TRP A 218 13.26 -2.68 -19.04
CA TRP A 218 14.73 -2.72 -19.14
C TRP A 218 15.26 -3.97 -19.87
N GLU A 219 14.67 -5.14 -19.59
CA GLU A 219 15.07 -6.42 -20.20
C GLU A 219 14.82 -6.42 -21.72
N SER A 220 13.79 -5.73 -22.21
CA SER A 220 13.53 -5.56 -23.65
C SER A 220 14.68 -4.87 -24.39
N GLN A 221 15.52 -4.13 -23.66
CA GLN A 221 16.69 -3.43 -24.18
C GLN A 221 18.01 -4.17 -23.89
N GLY A 222 17.93 -5.43 -23.45
CA GLY A 222 19.11 -6.22 -23.08
C GLY A 222 19.72 -5.87 -21.72
N VAL A 223 19.04 -5.06 -20.91
CA VAL A 223 19.54 -4.54 -19.62
C VAL A 223 18.86 -5.24 -18.44
N LYS A 224 19.66 -5.72 -17.48
CA LYS A 224 19.12 -6.44 -16.31
C LYS A 224 18.85 -5.51 -15.15
N VAL A 225 17.78 -5.75 -14.40
CA VAL A 225 17.50 -5.01 -13.15
C VAL A 225 18.05 -5.76 -11.94
N SER A 226 19.08 -5.19 -11.31
CA SER A 226 19.74 -5.77 -10.13
C SER A 226 19.11 -5.36 -8.80
N ARG A 227 18.53 -4.14 -8.72
CA ARG A 227 17.76 -3.67 -7.56
C ARG A 227 16.56 -2.87 -8.01
N LEU A 228 15.44 -3.05 -7.32
CA LEU A 228 14.21 -2.32 -7.59
C LEU A 228 13.54 -1.92 -6.27
N LYS A 229 13.29 -0.62 -6.12
CA LYS A 229 12.64 -0.06 -4.94
C LYS A 229 11.58 0.95 -5.35
N ARG A 230 10.31 0.72 -4.97
CA ARG A 230 9.28 1.74 -5.15
C ARG A 230 9.49 2.85 -4.12
N VAL A 231 9.73 4.07 -4.59
CA VAL A 231 10.00 5.24 -3.74
C VAL A 231 8.81 6.18 -3.63
N ARG A 232 7.84 6.07 -4.54
CA ARG A 232 6.63 6.90 -4.54
C ARG A 232 5.41 6.17 -5.11
N TYR A 233 4.24 6.55 -4.62
CA TYR A 233 2.94 6.13 -5.14
C TYR A 233 1.99 7.32 -5.09
N GLY A 234 1.62 7.85 -6.26
CA GLY A 234 0.86 9.08 -6.35
C GLY A 234 1.57 10.22 -5.60
N PRO A 235 0.84 10.96 -4.74
CA PRO A 235 1.43 12.05 -3.97
C PRO A 235 2.29 11.60 -2.77
N ILE A 236 2.38 10.29 -2.49
CA ILE A 236 3.03 9.78 -1.28
C ILE A 236 4.42 9.28 -1.58
N PHE A 237 5.40 9.93 -0.97
CA PHE A 237 6.81 9.55 -0.99
C PHE A 237 7.15 8.65 0.18
N LEU A 238 8.02 7.68 -0.04
CA LEU A 238 8.61 6.87 1.02
C LEU A 238 9.59 7.73 1.85
N PRO A 239 9.32 7.99 3.14
CA PRO A 239 10.22 8.79 3.95
C PRO A 239 11.55 8.04 4.16
N SER A 240 12.67 8.72 3.98
CA SER A 240 14.01 8.13 4.17
C SER A 240 14.23 7.56 5.58
N ARG A 241 13.58 8.14 6.59
CA ARG A 241 13.62 7.67 7.98
C ARG A 241 12.86 6.37 8.25
N LEU A 242 11.96 5.95 7.34
CA LEU A 242 11.15 4.75 7.52
C LEU A 242 11.96 3.56 7.03
N THR A 243 12.57 2.81 7.95
CA THR A 243 13.40 1.65 7.63
C THR A 243 12.58 0.47 7.13
N MET A 244 13.23 -0.47 6.44
CA MET A 244 12.57 -1.68 5.90
C MET A 244 11.88 -2.48 7.01
N GLY A 245 10.72 -3.06 6.70
CA GLY A 245 9.89 -3.80 7.65
C GLY A 245 9.15 -2.90 8.65
N LYS A 246 9.19 -1.57 8.49
CA LYS A 246 8.45 -0.63 9.33
C LYS A 246 7.35 0.05 8.56
N TRP A 247 6.27 0.37 9.27
CA TRP A 247 5.14 1.14 8.78
C TRP A 247 4.95 2.41 9.60
N GLU A 248 4.21 3.34 9.02
CA GLU A 248 3.70 4.53 9.68
C GLU A 248 2.30 4.82 9.15
N GLU A 249 1.46 5.39 10.00
CA GLU A 249 0.14 5.86 9.60
C GLU A 249 0.19 7.31 9.11
N LEU A 250 -0.39 7.55 7.94
CA LEU A 250 -0.49 8.88 7.35
C LEU A 250 -1.37 9.81 8.20
N ASP A 251 -1.04 11.10 8.17
CA ASP A 251 -1.86 12.14 8.80
C ASP A 251 -3.07 12.51 7.93
N GLN A 252 -3.96 13.34 8.49
CA GLN A 252 -5.17 13.78 7.80
C GLN A 252 -4.85 14.44 6.46
N LYS A 253 -3.84 15.31 6.43
CA LYS A 253 -3.46 16.05 5.22
C LYS A 253 -3.04 15.11 4.09
N ALA A 254 -2.23 14.09 4.39
CA ALA A 254 -1.78 13.12 3.41
C ALA A 254 -2.92 12.19 2.93
N VAL A 255 -3.83 11.80 3.83
CA VAL A 255 -5.03 11.01 3.46
C VAL A 255 -5.99 11.83 2.59
N ASP A 256 -6.17 13.12 2.88
CA ASP A 256 -6.99 14.01 2.08
C ASP A 256 -6.40 14.23 0.69
N LEU A 257 -5.08 14.38 0.59
CA LEU A 257 -4.37 14.50 -0.68
C LEU A 257 -4.55 13.24 -1.54
N LEU A 258 -4.41 12.05 -0.95
CA LEU A 258 -4.70 10.78 -1.62
C LEU A 258 -6.16 10.65 -2.05
N SER A 259 -7.10 11.08 -1.20
CA SER A 259 -8.53 10.99 -1.51
C SER A 259 -8.87 11.89 -2.70
N LYS A 260 -8.38 13.13 -2.68
CA LYS A 260 -8.59 14.12 -3.74
C LYS A 260 -7.98 13.69 -5.07
N SER A 261 -6.81 13.03 -5.07
CA SER A 261 -6.17 12.56 -6.31
C SER A 261 -6.98 11.52 -7.06
N VAL A 262 -8.01 10.94 -6.42
CA VAL A 262 -8.94 9.99 -7.05
C VAL A 262 -10.42 10.44 -6.92
N GLY A 263 -10.66 11.72 -6.71
CA GLY A 263 -12.02 12.30 -6.66
C GLY A 263 -12.89 11.79 -5.51
N LEU A 264 -12.30 11.43 -4.37
CA LEU A 264 -13.02 11.08 -3.15
C LEU A 264 -13.05 12.27 -2.19
N ASP A 265 -14.18 12.45 -1.52
CA ASP A 265 -14.35 13.44 -0.45
C ASP A 265 -13.43 13.13 0.73
N SER A 266 -13.01 14.17 1.45
CA SER A 266 -12.21 14.02 2.66
C SER A 266 -13.04 13.40 3.78
N VAL A 267 -12.43 12.45 4.50
CA VAL A 267 -13.05 11.77 5.64
C VAL A 267 -12.10 11.90 6.83
N ALA A 268 -12.63 12.35 7.97
CA ALA A 268 -11.83 12.54 9.17
C ALA A 268 -11.27 11.20 9.66
N ILE A 269 -9.96 11.14 9.88
CA ILE A 269 -9.29 10.03 10.55
C ILE A 269 -9.72 10.07 12.03
N PRO A 270 -10.14 8.93 12.62
CA PRO A 270 -10.45 8.87 14.03
C PRO A 270 -9.32 9.41 14.89
N ALA A 271 -9.66 10.24 15.88
CA ALA A 271 -8.67 10.76 16.82
C ALA A 271 -8.01 9.59 17.55
N LYS A 272 -6.67 9.53 17.50
CA LYS A 272 -5.91 8.54 18.28
C LYS A 272 -6.21 8.73 19.76
N THR A 273 -6.56 7.66 20.45
CA THR A 273 -6.66 7.64 21.91
C THR A 273 -5.31 8.03 22.54
N PRO A 274 -5.28 8.55 23.78
CA PRO A 274 -4.03 8.91 24.46
C PRO A 274 -3.01 7.76 24.50
N SER A 275 -3.48 6.51 24.67
CA SER A 275 -2.64 5.32 24.64
C SER A 275 -2.07 5.02 23.24
N GLN A 276 -2.87 5.19 22.18
CA GLN A 276 -2.41 5.06 20.80
C GLN A 276 -1.42 6.18 20.42
N LYS A 277 -1.64 7.41 20.90
CA LYS A 277 -0.69 8.52 20.74
C LYS A 277 0.64 8.20 21.41
N ALA A 278 0.62 7.73 22.66
CA ALA A 278 1.82 7.33 23.39
C ALA A 278 2.56 6.16 22.74
N ALA A 279 1.84 5.14 22.23
CA ALA A 279 2.44 4.03 21.51
C ALA A 279 3.09 4.48 20.19
N HIS A 280 2.42 5.36 19.45
CA HIS A 280 2.95 5.94 18.22
C HIS A 280 4.18 6.81 18.49
N GLU A 281 4.17 7.58 19.57
CA GLU A 281 5.30 8.40 19.98
C GLU A 281 6.51 7.56 20.44
N ARG A 282 6.27 6.47 21.18
CA ARG A 282 7.31 5.49 21.53
C ARG A 282 7.92 4.83 20.31
N GLN A 283 7.11 4.48 19.30
CA GLN A 283 7.61 3.95 18.03
C GLN A 283 8.43 4.98 17.25
N ARG A 284 7.99 6.24 17.20
CA ARG A 284 8.75 7.34 16.58
C ARG A 284 10.08 7.62 17.29
N ARG A 285 10.13 7.53 18.63
CA ARG A 285 11.35 7.74 19.43
C ARG A 285 12.36 6.60 19.32
N LYS A 286 11.91 5.37 19.00
CA LYS A 286 12.80 4.22 18.75
C LYS A 286 13.41 4.20 17.34
N ALA A 287 12.97 5.08 16.44
CA ALA A 287 13.66 5.30 15.17
C ALA A 287 14.97 6.08 15.45
N PRO A 288 16.10 5.72 14.82
CA PRO A 288 17.37 6.40 15.05
C PRO A 288 17.22 7.91 14.79
N ALA A 289 17.70 8.71 15.73
CA ALA A 289 17.65 10.17 15.65
C ALA A 289 18.35 10.66 14.37
N ARG A 290 17.74 11.64 13.70
CA ARG A 290 18.36 12.38 12.59
C ARG A 290 19.71 12.96 13.05
N PRO A 291 20.82 12.82 12.29
CA PRO A 291 21.87 13.82 12.34
C PRO A 291 21.28 15.15 11.83
N GLY A 292 21.67 16.26 12.47
CA GLY A 292 21.08 17.58 12.30
C GLY A 292 20.95 18.07 10.85
N GLN A 293 19.97 18.94 10.64
CA GLN A 293 19.69 19.64 9.39
C GLN A 293 20.93 20.33 8.83
N ALA A 294 21.33 19.96 7.60
CA ALA A 294 22.01 20.88 6.70
C ALA A 294 20.98 21.35 5.65
N LYS A 295 20.80 22.67 5.56
CA LYS A 295 19.99 23.34 4.53
C LYS A 295 20.56 23.05 3.14
N GLY A 296 19.67 22.76 2.19
CA GLY A 296 19.99 22.60 0.77
C GLY A 296 19.17 21.48 0.16
N ALA A 297 18.33 21.81 -0.82
CA ALA A 297 17.66 20.82 -1.67
C ALA A 297 18.73 19.94 -2.32
N LYS A 298 18.97 18.76 -1.77
CA LYS A 298 19.91 17.78 -2.32
C LYS A 298 19.13 16.70 -3.06
N LYS A 299 19.44 16.60 -4.35
CA LYS A 299 19.21 15.47 -5.25
C LYS A 299 19.42 14.17 -4.47
N TRP A 300 18.43 13.29 -4.51
CA TRP A 300 18.48 11.98 -3.84
C TRP A 300 19.71 11.21 -4.35
N GLN A 301 20.73 11.05 -3.49
CA GLN A 301 21.80 10.09 -3.72
C GLN A 301 21.36 8.75 -3.16
N VAL A 302 21.38 7.72 -4.01
CA VAL A 302 21.13 6.35 -3.61
C VAL A 302 22.48 5.76 -3.17
N ASP A 303 22.66 5.55 -1.87
CA ASP A 303 23.90 4.96 -1.33
C ASP A 303 24.05 3.49 -1.74
N ASP A 304 25.19 3.15 -2.34
CA ASP A 304 25.58 1.81 -2.79
C ASP A 304 26.08 0.88 -1.65
N ALA A 305 25.61 1.07 -0.41
CA ALA A 305 26.10 0.28 0.72
C ALA A 305 25.77 -1.22 0.56
N PRO A 306 26.77 -2.13 0.56
CA PRO A 306 26.52 -3.56 0.54
C PRO A 306 26.05 -4.03 1.93
N SER A 307 25.00 -4.86 1.96
CA SER A 307 24.61 -5.62 3.16
C SER A 307 25.75 -6.59 3.51
N GLY A 308 26.06 -6.68 4.81
CA GLY A 308 27.34 -7.19 5.32
C GLY A 308 27.68 -8.62 4.89
N ARG A 309 28.92 -8.80 4.42
CA ARG A 309 29.60 -10.09 4.37
C ARG A 309 30.16 -10.42 5.75
N ALA A 310 29.76 -11.57 6.30
CA ALA A 310 30.42 -12.17 7.46
C ALA A 310 31.90 -12.47 7.13
N LYS A 311 32.82 -12.01 7.98
CA LYS A 311 34.25 -12.33 7.85
C LYS A 311 34.48 -13.81 8.22
N PRO A 312 35.31 -14.56 7.47
CA PRO A 312 35.69 -15.91 7.87
C PRO A 312 36.64 -15.86 9.08
N ARG A 313 36.39 -16.74 10.07
CA ARG A 313 37.27 -16.94 11.23
C ARG A 313 38.57 -17.60 10.79
N ALA A 314 39.71 -17.03 11.20
CA ALA A 314 41.04 -17.62 11.04
C ALA A 314 41.23 -18.84 11.98
N PRO A 315 42.09 -19.81 11.62
CA PRO A 315 42.30 -21.01 12.42
C PRO A 315 43.18 -20.72 13.65
N LYS A 316 42.81 -21.30 14.80
CA LYS A 316 43.65 -21.29 16.00
C LYS A 316 44.88 -22.16 15.78
N ARG A 317 46.08 -21.56 15.80
CA ARG A 317 47.34 -22.26 16.07
C ARG A 317 47.50 -22.40 17.60
N GLY A 318 47.94 -23.57 18.04
CA GLY A 318 48.19 -23.88 19.45
C GLY A 318 49.54 -23.39 19.98
N GLY A 319 49.75 -23.67 21.27
CA GLY A 319 51.03 -23.55 21.99
C GLY A 319 50.93 -22.64 23.22
N HIS A 320 50.65 -23.18 24.41
CA HIS A 320 51.59 -23.86 25.31
C HIS A 320 50.81 -24.72 26.30
#